data_AF-A0A8C4VMR4-F1
#
_entry.id   AF-A0A8C4VMR4-F1
#
_cell.length_a   1.000
_cell.length_b   1.000
_cell.length_c   1.000
_cell.angle_alpha   90.00
_cell.angle_beta   90.00
_cell.angle_gamma   90.00
#
_symmetry.space_group_name_H-M   'P 1'
#
loop_
_entity.id
_entity.type
_entity.pdbx_description
1 polymer ?
#
loop_
_entity_poly.entity_id
_entity_poly.type
_entity_poly.pdbx_seq_one_letter_code
_entity_poly.pdbx_strand_id
1 'polypeptide(L)'
;MSYSHPPRRTGLPRAVLRWLQSLDLSFFPRNFRRDFSNGYLIAEIFSWYYPGDIHSHSYENGASLATKLSNWSQLAQFFSKRNLKPVQELIDGTIHCKPGAAEMLVQDIYSMLTNGRIKNIQDEVDFTDHYYQEQLPMVARSTASKAIKNNIKLTEIMMEPNINKNRQKVNAIINMHMQRRLVEREENPSEWFFKATQTLSLNQVPQKVFLSITLRCPTPSGVQTPNKSVLPCIKLIEGKLLNCSPSIILIERDAQLFPPHTLG
;
A
#
# COMPACT_ATOMS: atom_id res chain seq x y z
N MET A 1 1.49 24.13 -18.20
CA MET A 1 0.49 23.68 -17.21
C MET A 1 1.20 23.46 -15.88
N SER A 2 1.05 24.39 -14.93
CA SER A 2 1.56 24.23 -13.57
C SER A 2 0.55 23.42 -12.76
N TYR A 3 0.87 22.17 -12.45
CA TYR A 3 0.05 21.38 -11.53
C TYR A 3 0.18 22.02 -10.15
N SER A 4 -0.93 22.52 -9.61
CA SER A 4 -1.04 22.94 -8.22
C SER A 4 -0.54 21.81 -7.33
N HIS A 5 0.65 21.98 -6.75
CA HIS A 5 1.19 21.00 -5.82
C HIS A 5 0.30 20.99 -4.59
N PRO A 6 -0.24 19.81 -4.19
CA PRO A 6 -0.91 19.73 -2.91
C PRO A 6 0.10 20.19 -1.83
N PRO A 7 -0.35 20.94 -0.81
CA PRO A 7 0.54 21.31 0.28
C PRO A 7 1.18 20.01 0.77
N ARG A 8 2.52 19.97 0.84
CA ARG A 8 3.24 18.85 1.46
C ARG A 8 2.80 18.79 2.91
N ARG A 9 1.68 18.12 3.20
CA ARG A 9 1.23 17.75 4.55
C ARG A 9 2.08 16.60 5.09
N THR A 10 3.33 16.46 4.65
CA THR A 10 4.23 15.36 4.99
C THR A 10 5.02 15.65 6.26
N GLY A 11 4.46 16.45 7.16
CA GLY A 11 5.15 16.90 8.36
C GLY A 11 4.17 17.18 9.48
N LEU A 12 4.59 16.83 10.69
CA LEU A 12 3.86 17.18 11.90
C LEU A 12 3.80 18.70 12.08
N PRO A 13 2.69 19.25 12.61
CA PRO A 13 2.64 20.65 13.01
C PRO A 13 3.76 21.00 13.98
N ARG A 14 4.27 22.24 13.89
CA ARG A 14 5.39 22.69 14.74
C ARG A 14 5.13 22.53 16.24
N ALA A 15 3.89 22.71 16.69
CA ALA A 15 3.49 22.49 18.07
C ALA A 15 3.73 21.02 18.51
N VAL A 16 3.36 20.06 17.66
CA VAL A 16 3.53 18.62 17.91
C VAL A 16 5.01 18.25 17.89
N LEU A 17 5.80 18.81 16.97
CA LEU A 17 7.24 18.57 16.94
C LEU A 17 7.93 19.08 18.20
N ARG A 18 7.60 20.29 18.68
CA ARG A 18 8.14 20.81 19.94
C ARG A 18 7.73 19.96 21.14
N TRP A 19 6.47 19.50 21.15
CA TRP A 19 6.00 18.59 22.19
C TRP A 19 6.78 17.27 22.20
N LEU A 20 6.96 16.62 21.04
CA LEU A 20 7.76 15.41 20.95
C LEU A 20 9.21 15.64 21.40
N GLN A 21 9.80 16.80 21.09
CA GLN A 21 11.15 17.15 21.53
C GLN A 21 11.25 17.43 23.03
N SER A 22 10.14 17.81 23.68
CA SER A 22 10.10 18.02 25.13
C SER A 22 9.94 16.71 25.92
N LEU A 23 9.56 15.63 25.25
CA LEU A 23 9.59 14.29 25.82
C LEU A 23 11.02 13.78 25.61
N ASP A 24 11.76 13.51 26.69
CA ASP A 24 13.11 12.92 26.58
C ASP A 24 12.99 11.45 26.14
N LEU A 25 12.63 11.24 24.88
CA LEU A 25 12.55 9.92 24.26
C LEU A 25 13.96 9.36 24.04
N SER A 26 14.08 8.05 24.09
CA SER A 26 15.32 7.30 23.89
C SER A 26 16.00 7.67 22.57
N PHE A 27 15.20 7.97 21.54
CA PHE A 27 15.69 8.57 20.31
C PHE A 27 14.62 9.43 19.64
N PHE A 28 15.07 10.45 18.91
CA PHE A 28 14.18 11.27 18.11
C PHE A 28 13.91 10.60 16.75
N PRO A 29 12.63 10.43 16.34
CA PRO A 29 12.27 9.75 15.09
C PRO A 29 12.79 10.52 13.87
N ARG A 30 13.53 9.83 13.00
CA ARG A 30 14.02 10.39 11.72
C ARG A 30 13.06 10.10 10.59
N ASN A 31 12.37 8.97 10.65
CA ASN A 31 11.35 8.56 9.70
C ASN A 31 10.09 8.18 10.46
N PHE A 32 9.19 9.17 10.63
CA PHE A 32 7.95 9.01 11.40
C PHE A 32 7.18 7.74 11.04
N ARG A 33 6.98 7.49 9.73
CA ARG A 33 6.25 6.31 9.27
C ARG A 33 6.87 5.01 9.71
N ARG A 34 8.20 4.88 9.64
CA ARG A 34 8.89 3.65 10.02
C ARG A 34 9.03 3.53 11.54
N ASP A 35 9.50 4.59 12.17
CA ASP A 35 9.92 4.57 13.57
C ASP A 35 8.70 4.46 14.51
N PHE A 36 7.55 5.05 14.15
CA PHE A 36 6.29 4.85 14.89
C PHE A 36 5.55 3.55 14.55
N SER A 37 5.82 2.92 13.41
CA SER A 37 5.09 1.69 13.01
C SER A 37 5.23 0.54 14.00
N ASN A 38 6.34 0.50 14.75
CA ASN A 38 6.59 -0.55 15.73
C ASN A 38 5.72 -0.41 17.00
N GLY A 39 5.29 0.80 17.36
CA GLY A 39 4.58 1.07 18.62
C GLY A 39 5.48 1.34 19.83
N TYR A 40 6.78 1.02 19.79
CA TYR A 40 7.72 1.32 20.88
C TYR A 40 7.75 2.81 21.26
N LEU A 41 7.91 3.71 20.28
CA LEU A 41 7.89 5.15 20.54
C LEU A 41 6.54 5.63 21.09
N ILE A 42 5.43 4.98 20.70
CA ILE A 42 4.11 5.28 21.26
C ILE A 42 4.07 4.90 22.73
N ALA A 43 4.54 3.70 23.07
CA ALA A 43 4.64 3.26 24.46
C ALA A 43 5.53 4.18 25.31
N GLU A 44 6.64 4.65 24.75
CA GLU A 44 7.53 5.59 25.41
C GLU A 44 6.87 6.94 25.68
N ILE A 45 6.14 7.50 24.69
CA ILE A 45 5.35 8.71 24.89
C ILE A 45 4.34 8.51 26.01
N PHE A 46 3.59 7.41 26.03
CA PHE A 46 2.61 7.16 27.10
C PHE A 46 3.26 6.88 28.46
N SER A 47 4.49 6.35 28.51
CA SER A 47 5.22 6.11 29.77
C SER A 47 5.56 7.40 30.51
N TRP A 48 5.75 8.51 29.78
CA TRP A 48 5.91 9.84 30.37
C TRP A 48 4.67 10.31 31.13
N TYR A 49 3.47 10.00 30.61
CA TYR A 49 2.20 10.44 31.20
C TYR A 49 1.62 9.43 32.20
N TYR A 50 1.93 8.14 32.04
CA TYR A 50 1.38 7.04 32.83
C TYR A 50 2.47 6.07 33.31
N PRO A 51 3.50 6.53 34.05
CA PRO A 51 4.66 5.72 34.40
C PRO A 51 4.32 4.46 35.22
N GLY A 52 3.24 4.47 36.00
CA GLY A 52 2.81 3.30 36.79
C GLY A 52 2.04 2.24 35.99
N ASP A 53 1.67 2.55 34.74
CA ASP A 53 0.73 1.75 33.95
C ASP A 53 1.31 1.20 32.66
N ILE A 54 2.32 1.87 32.11
CA ILE A 54 3.02 1.45 30.91
C ILE A 54 4.52 1.62 31.13
N HIS A 55 5.25 0.54 30.84
CA HIS A 55 6.68 0.47 31.01
C HIS A 55 7.33 0.29 29.65
N SER A 56 8.09 1.28 29.17
CA SER A 56 8.68 1.26 27.82
C SER A 56 9.61 0.05 27.58
N HIS A 57 10.26 -0.47 28.61
CA HIS A 57 11.15 -1.62 28.53
C HIS A 57 10.43 -2.96 28.27
N SER A 58 9.10 -3.03 28.41
CA SER A 58 8.33 -4.23 28.05
C SER A 58 8.08 -4.33 26.53
N TYR A 59 8.46 -3.31 25.77
CA TYR A 59 8.25 -3.23 24.33
C TYR A 59 9.55 -3.49 23.57
N GLU A 60 9.47 -4.28 22.50
CA GLU A 60 10.64 -4.63 21.69
C GLU A 60 10.83 -3.65 20.52
N ASN A 61 12.03 -3.09 20.38
CA ASN A 61 12.40 -2.25 19.23
C ASN A 61 12.85 -3.10 18.01
N GLY A 62 11.95 -3.96 17.52
CA GLY A 62 12.17 -4.85 16.37
C GLY A 62 11.46 -4.40 15.08
N ALA A 63 11.96 -4.79 13.91
CA ALA A 63 11.34 -4.41 12.63
C ALA A 63 10.28 -5.40 12.12
N SER A 64 10.21 -6.61 12.69
CA SER A 64 9.34 -7.69 12.20
C SER A 64 7.86 -7.39 12.41
N LEU A 65 6.99 -7.81 11.49
CA LEU A 65 5.53 -7.60 11.63
C LEU A 65 5.00 -8.23 12.93
N ALA A 66 5.48 -9.41 13.31
CA ALA A 66 5.08 -10.07 14.55
C ALA A 66 5.42 -9.21 15.79
N THR A 67 6.61 -8.63 15.84
CA THR A 67 7.02 -7.71 16.92
C THR A 67 6.11 -6.49 16.98
N LYS A 68 5.81 -5.87 15.83
CA LYS A 68 4.88 -4.73 15.78
C LYS A 68 3.51 -5.12 16.35
N LEU A 69 2.94 -6.22 15.88
CA LEU A 69 1.62 -6.67 16.33
C LEU A 69 1.59 -6.99 17.83
N SER A 70 2.65 -7.60 18.36
CA SER A 70 2.80 -7.83 19.81
C SER A 70 2.76 -6.52 20.58
N ASN A 71 3.59 -5.55 20.21
CA ASN A 71 3.64 -4.23 20.84
C ASN A 71 2.28 -3.49 20.75
N TRP A 72 1.64 -3.49 19.58
CA TRP A 72 0.34 -2.85 19.40
C TRP A 72 -0.79 -3.53 20.19
N SER A 73 -0.72 -4.84 20.40
CA SER A 73 -1.69 -5.55 21.24
C SER A 73 -1.56 -5.17 22.72
N GLN A 74 -0.33 -4.97 23.22
CA GLN A 74 -0.09 -4.44 24.57
C GLN A 74 -0.61 -3.01 24.70
N LEU A 75 -0.35 -2.15 23.71
CA LEU A 75 -0.88 -0.78 23.68
C LEU A 75 -2.41 -0.75 23.67
N ALA A 76 -3.07 -1.65 22.92
CA ALA A 76 -4.53 -1.73 22.88
C ALA A 76 -5.14 -2.07 24.26
N GLN A 77 -4.49 -2.96 25.02
CA GLN A 77 -4.90 -3.27 26.41
C GLN A 77 -4.74 -2.05 27.32
N PHE A 78 -3.62 -1.33 27.20
CA PHE A 78 -3.39 -0.09 27.93
C PHE A 78 -4.44 0.98 27.59
N PHE A 79 -4.74 1.21 26.31
CA PHE A 79 -5.76 2.16 25.88
C PHE A 79 -7.13 1.81 26.45
N SER A 80 -7.49 0.52 26.42
CA SER A 80 -8.74 0.03 27.01
C SER A 80 -8.79 0.28 28.53
N LYS A 81 -7.71 -0.02 29.25
CA LYS A 81 -7.60 0.20 30.70
C LYS A 81 -7.76 1.67 31.09
N ARG A 82 -7.23 2.59 30.27
CA ARG A 82 -7.28 4.04 30.51
C ARG A 82 -8.46 4.74 29.82
N ASN A 83 -9.36 3.99 29.16
CA ASN A 83 -10.48 4.52 28.37
C ASN A 83 -10.02 5.55 27.30
N LEU A 84 -8.82 5.34 26.75
CA LEU A 84 -8.28 6.10 25.63
C LEU A 84 -8.78 5.46 24.33
N LYS A 85 -9.19 6.29 23.37
CA LYS A 85 -9.82 5.84 22.12
C LYS A 85 -9.12 6.45 20.91
N PRO A 86 -7.85 6.10 20.65
CA PRO A 86 -7.20 6.48 19.39
C PRO A 86 -7.97 5.90 18.20
N VAL A 87 -7.95 6.62 17.09
CA VAL A 87 -8.65 6.19 15.86
C VAL A 87 -8.01 4.90 15.32
N GLN A 88 -8.81 3.84 15.18
CA GLN A 88 -8.31 2.50 14.84
C GLN A 88 -7.68 2.47 13.44
N GLU A 89 -8.26 3.20 12.48
CA GLU A 89 -7.74 3.32 11.12
C GLU A 89 -6.32 3.91 11.13
N LEU A 90 -6.04 4.88 12.01
CA LEU A 90 -4.71 5.49 12.13
C LEU A 90 -3.69 4.48 12.69
N ILE A 91 -4.11 3.64 13.65
CA ILE A 91 -3.27 2.57 14.20
C ILE A 91 -2.92 1.56 13.11
N ASP A 92 -3.94 1.04 12.42
CA ASP A 92 -3.77 0.03 11.36
C ASP A 92 -2.91 0.59 10.21
N GLY A 93 -3.17 1.82 9.80
CA GLY A 93 -2.35 2.54 8.82
C GLY A 93 -0.90 2.71 9.28
N THR A 94 -0.68 2.99 10.57
CA THR A 94 0.66 3.17 11.15
C THR A 94 1.45 1.87 11.21
N ILE A 95 0.83 0.76 11.64
CA ILE A 95 1.43 -0.59 11.67
C ILE A 95 2.00 -0.94 10.28
N HIS A 96 1.23 -0.63 9.24
CA HIS A 96 1.55 -0.93 7.85
C HIS A 96 2.35 0.17 7.13
N CYS A 97 2.83 1.18 7.86
CA CYS A 97 3.59 2.30 7.32
C CYS A 97 2.87 3.03 6.17
N LYS A 98 1.54 3.16 6.21
CA LYS A 98 0.79 3.94 5.22
C LYS A 98 1.19 5.42 5.29
N PRO A 99 1.27 6.11 4.14
CA PRO A 99 1.67 7.51 4.12
C PRO A 99 0.67 8.37 4.90
N GLY A 100 1.16 9.23 5.80
CA GLY A 100 0.33 10.12 6.61
C GLY A 100 -0.27 9.48 7.86
N ALA A 101 -0.32 8.15 7.97
CA ALA A 101 -0.96 7.47 9.11
C ALA A 101 -0.27 7.76 10.44
N ALA A 102 1.05 7.60 10.48
CA ALA A 102 1.84 7.84 11.70
C ALA A 102 1.77 9.32 12.11
N GLU A 103 1.86 10.23 11.14
CA GLU A 103 1.80 11.66 11.39
C GLU A 103 0.44 12.10 11.93
N MET A 104 -0.65 11.53 11.41
CA MET A 104 -2.01 11.79 11.90
C MET A 104 -2.22 11.15 13.27
N LEU A 105 -1.72 9.93 13.50
CA LEU A 105 -1.81 9.26 14.80
C LEU A 105 -1.10 10.05 15.90
N VAL A 106 0.10 10.56 15.63
CA VAL A 106 0.84 11.37 16.60
C VAL A 106 0.12 12.69 16.91
N GLN A 107 -0.55 13.31 15.93
CA GLN A 107 -1.40 14.48 16.17
C GLN A 107 -2.64 14.15 17.01
N ASP A 108 -3.26 12.99 16.79
CA ASP A 108 -4.38 12.49 17.58
C ASP A 108 -3.96 12.28 19.04
N ILE A 109 -2.83 11.58 19.26
CA ILE A 109 -2.25 11.35 20.59
C ILE A 109 -1.87 12.66 21.28
N TYR A 110 -1.25 13.61 20.56
CA TYR A 110 -0.95 14.93 21.11
C TYR A 110 -2.21 15.63 21.62
N SER A 111 -3.27 15.65 20.81
CA SER A 111 -4.54 16.30 21.15
C SER A 111 -5.18 15.61 22.36
N MET A 112 -5.09 14.29 22.43
CA MET A 112 -5.57 13.45 23.53
C MET A 112 -4.83 13.71 24.86
N LEU A 113 -3.51 13.88 24.82
CA LEU A 113 -2.66 14.01 26.02
C LEU A 113 -2.50 15.45 26.52
N THR A 114 -2.63 16.45 25.63
CA THR A 114 -2.34 17.86 25.96
C THR A 114 -3.54 18.79 25.86
N ASN A 115 -4.73 18.25 25.52
CA ASN A 115 -5.94 19.02 25.20
C ASN A 115 -5.71 20.09 24.10
N GLY A 116 -4.65 19.95 23.30
CA GLY A 116 -4.35 20.85 22.19
C GLY A 116 -5.38 20.72 21.07
N ARG A 117 -5.92 21.84 20.59
CA ARG A 117 -6.86 21.86 19.45
C ARG A 117 -6.08 21.72 18.14
N ILE A 118 -5.85 20.50 17.68
CA ILE A 118 -5.52 20.23 16.27
C ILE A 118 -6.82 19.99 15.52
N LYS A 119 -6.89 20.38 14.24
CA LYS A 119 -8.07 20.19 13.39
C LYS A 119 -8.61 18.76 13.52
N ASN A 120 -9.94 18.60 13.51
CA ASN A 120 -10.59 17.29 13.65
C ASN A 120 -10.04 16.31 12.59
N ILE A 121 -9.34 15.28 13.03
CA ILE A 121 -8.67 14.29 12.16
C ILE A 121 -9.69 13.35 11.52
N GLN A 122 -10.88 13.22 12.12
CA GLN A 122 -11.89 12.24 11.75
C GLN A 122 -12.52 12.46 10.37
N ASP A 123 -12.49 13.67 9.81
CA ASP A 123 -13.28 13.99 8.62
C ASP A 123 -12.61 13.57 7.28
N GLU A 124 -11.32 13.19 7.26
CA GLU A 124 -10.61 12.83 6.01
C GLU A 124 -9.48 11.78 6.20
N VAL A 125 -9.73 10.64 6.87
CA VAL A 125 -8.74 9.56 6.92
C VAL A 125 -8.87 8.64 5.70
N ASP A 126 -8.32 9.09 4.58
CA ASP A 126 -8.12 8.26 3.40
C ASP A 126 -6.63 7.93 3.20
N PHE A 127 -6.26 6.66 3.40
CA PHE A 127 -4.90 6.17 3.16
C PHE A 127 -4.69 5.60 1.76
N THR A 128 -5.70 5.73 0.90
CA THR A 128 -5.56 5.41 -0.52
C THR A 128 -4.88 6.55 -1.27
N ASP A 129 -4.43 6.27 -2.49
CA ASP A 129 -3.90 7.32 -3.37
C ASP A 129 -5.00 8.09 -4.11
N HIS A 130 -6.28 7.93 -3.73
CA HIS A 130 -7.44 8.48 -4.42
C HIS A 130 -7.32 9.98 -4.69
N TYR A 131 -7.15 10.78 -3.64
CA TYR A 131 -7.02 12.24 -3.72
C TYR A 131 -5.89 12.67 -4.67
N TYR A 132 -4.74 12.00 -4.59
CA TYR A 132 -3.61 12.30 -5.47
C TYR A 132 -3.91 11.96 -6.93
N GLN A 133 -4.54 10.83 -7.20
CA GLN A 133 -4.88 10.38 -8.55
C GLN A 133 -5.93 11.26 -9.23
N GLU A 134 -6.88 11.83 -8.48
CA GLU A 134 -7.90 12.73 -9.03
C GLU A 134 -7.28 14.01 -9.61
N GLN A 135 -6.23 14.53 -8.97
CA GLN A 135 -5.52 15.73 -9.40
C GLN A 135 -4.64 15.51 -10.63
N LEU A 136 -4.33 14.25 -10.95
CA LEU A 136 -3.49 13.93 -12.09
C LEU A 136 -4.29 13.93 -13.40
N PRO A 137 -3.67 14.39 -14.50
CA PRO A 137 -4.24 14.21 -15.84
C PRO A 137 -4.32 12.73 -16.18
N MET A 138 -5.25 12.36 -17.06
CA MET A 138 -5.57 10.98 -17.44
C MET A 138 -4.33 10.14 -17.80
N VAL A 139 -3.37 10.73 -18.53
CA VAL A 139 -2.17 10.04 -19.02
C VAL A 139 -1.15 9.74 -17.90
N ALA A 140 -1.18 10.49 -16.80
CA ALA A 140 -0.24 10.35 -15.68
C ALA A 140 -0.79 9.50 -14.52
N ARG A 141 -2.08 9.12 -14.57
CA ARG A 141 -2.71 8.31 -13.53
C ARG A 141 -2.09 6.91 -13.45
N SER A 142 -2.14 6.30 -12.27
CA SER A 142 -1.56 4.98 -12.02
C SER A 142 -2.18 3.89 -12.87
N THR A 143 -1.37 2.96 -13.37
CA THR A 143 -1.85 1.67 -13.92
C THR A 143 -2.49 0.82 -12.82
N ALA A 144 -3.29 -0.19 -13.20
CA ALA A 144 -3.93 -1.11 -12.25
C ALA A 144 -2.92 -1.75 -11.26
N SER A 145 -1.77 -2.23 -11.76
CA SER A 145 -0.72 -2.81 -10.91
C SER A 145 -0.13 -1.80 -9.94
N LYS A 146 0.03 -0.54 -10.37
CA LYS A 146 0.53 0.55 -9.51
C LYS A 146 -0.50 0.95 -8.47
N ALA A 147 -1.79 1.00 -8.83
CA ALA A 147 -2.89 1.24 -7.89
C ALA A 147 -2.92 0.19 -6.77
N ILE A 148 -2.74 -1.10 -7.09
CA ILE A 148 -2.63 -2.16 -6.07
C ILE A 148 -1.45 -1.90 -5.13
N LYS A 149 -0.26 -1.65 -5.69
CA LYS A 149 0.97 -1.39 -4.89
C LYS A 149 0.87 -0.16 -4.01
N ASN A 150 0.16 0.88 -4.46
CA ASN A 150 0.00 2.11 -3.70
C ASN A 150 -0.96 1.93 -2.52
N ASN A 151 -2.07 1.21 -2.74
CA ASN A 151 -3.20 1.13 -1.81
C ASN A 151 -3.15 -0.05 -0.83
N ILE A 152 -2.46 -1.15 -1.16
CA ILE A 152 -2.28 -2.30 -0.27
C ILE A 152 -0.78 -2.55 -0.03
N LYS A 153 -0.42 -2.71 1.24
CA LYS A 153 0.92 -3.11 1.69
C LYS A 153 1.00 -4.62 1.87
N LEU A 154 2.19 -5.17 1.61
CA LEU A 154 2.46 -6.59 1.80
C LEU A 154 2.12 -7.04 3.24
N THR A 155 2.41 -6.19 4.22
CA THR A 155 2.10 -6.46 5.63
C THR A 155 0.61 -6.57 5.93
N GLU A 156 -0.26 -5.86 5.20
CA GLU A 156 -1.73 -6.00 5.33
C GLU A 156 -2.19 -7.38 4.85
N ILE A 157 -1.57 -7.88 3.77
CA ILE A 157 -1.86 -9.20 3.22
C ILE A 157 -1.36 -10.29 4.17
N MET A 158 -0.18 -10.11 4.77
CA MET A 158 0.39 -11.06 5.73
C MET A 158 -0.38 -11.10 7.05
N MET A 159 -0.95 -9.98 7.48
CA MET A 159 -1.72 -9.87 8.73
C MET A 159 -3.10 -10.53 8.63
N GLU A 160 -3.74 -10.48 7.45
CA GLU A 160 -5.03 -11.12 7.23
C GLU A 160 -4.85 -12.58 6.82
N PRO A 161 -5.21 -13.56 7.68
CA PRO A 161 -5.02 -14.99 7.38
C PRO A 161 -5.99 -15.49 6.31
N ASN A 162 -7.13 -14.81 6.11
CA ASN A 162 -8.14 -15.24 5.15
C ASN A 162 -7.81 -14.76 3.74
N ILE A 163 -7.36 -15.69 2.90
CA ILE A 163 -6.98 -15.42 1.50
C ILE A 163 -8.14 -14.84 0.66
N ASN A 164 -9.40 -15.14 0.99
CA ASN A 164 -10.56 -14.62 0.28
C ASN A 164 -10.77 -13.14 0.57
N LYS A 165 -10.56 -12.70 1.82
CA LYS A 165 -10.59 -11.28 2.16
C LYS A 165 -9.48 -10.50 1.45
N ASN A 166 -8.27 -11.05 1.39
CA ASN A 166 -7.18 -10.44 0.63
C ASN A 166 -7.50 -10.32 -0.85
N ARG A 167 -8.10 -11.36 -1.44
CA ARG A 167 -8.58 -11.34 -2.83
C ARG A 167 -9.66 -10.27 -3.06
N GLN A 168 -10.61 -10.16 -2.13
CA GLN A 168 -11.66 -9.14 -2.18
C GLN A 168 -11.07 -7.72 -2.13
N LYS A 169 -10.09 -7.45 -1.25
CA LYS A 169 -9.39 -6.16 -1.17
C LYS A 169 -8.72 -5.81 -2.51
N VAL A 170 -8.01 -6.76 -3.12
CA VAL A 170 -7.37 -6.57 -4.43
C VAL A 170 -8.40 -6.32 -5.53
N ASN A 171 -9.47 -7.12 -5.58
CA ASN A 171 -10.53 -6.97 -6.57
C ASN A 171 -11.26 -5.62 -6.44
N ALA A 172 -11.48 -5.13 -5.22
CA ALA A 172 -12.09 -3.82 -5.00
C ALA A 172 -11.26 -2.69 -5.64
N ILE A 173 -9.92 -2.74 -5.50
CA ILE A 173 -9.03 -1.75 -6.12
C ILE A 173 -9.05 -1.86 -7.64
N ILE A 174 -9.04 -3.08 -8.18
CA ILE A 174 -9.13 -3.29 -9.63
C ILE A 174 -10.45 -2.73 -10.16
N ASN A 175 -11.57 -3.05 -9.52
CA ASN A 175 -12.89 -2.58 -9.94
C ASN A 175 -12.99 -1.05 -9.88
N MET A 176 -12.50 -0.44 -8.80
CA MET A 176 -12.44 1.02 -8.66
C MET A 176 -11.58 1.65 -9.77
N HIS A 177 -10.40 1.07 -10.06
CA HIS A 177 -9.54 1.52 -11.14
C HIS A 177 -10.22 1.43 -12.50
N MET A 178 -10.87 0.30 -12.79
CA MET A 178 -11.59 0.09 -14.05
C MET A 178 -12.74 1.07 -14.22
N GLN A 179 -13.52 1.30 -13.16
CA GLN A 179 -14.62 2.27 -13.18
C GLN A 179 -14.13 3.69 -13.46
N ARG A 180 -13.03 4.10 -12.81
CA ARG A 180 -12.42 5.40 -13.08
C ARG A 180 -11.98 5.54 -14.54
N ARG A 181 -11.37 4.49 -15.11
CA ARG A 181 -10.99 4.47 -16.54
C ARG A 181 -12.20 4.51 -17.47
N LEU A 182 -13.38 4.03 -17.06
CA LEU A 182 -14.60 4.14 -17.86
C LEU A 182 -15.11 5.57 -17.86
N VAL A 183 -15.24 6.19 -16.68
CA VAL A 183 -15.66 7.59 -16.52
C VAL A 183 -14.73 8.53 -17.31
N GLU A 184 -13.42 8.34 -17.20
CA GLU A 184 -12.42 9.12 -17.96
C GLU A 184 -12.65 9.09 -19.49
N ARG A 185 -13.08 7.93 -20.04
CA ARG A 185 -13.35 7.76 -21.47
C ARG A 185 -14.67 8.40 -21.88
N GLU A 186 -15.65 8.40 -20.99
CA GLU A 186 -16.95 9.04 -21.21
C GLU A 186 -16.82 10.58 -21.18
N GLU A 187 -16.03 11.11 -20.26
CA GLU A 187 -15.78 12.55 -20.12
C GLU A 187 -14.89 13.11 -21.25
N ASN A 188 -13.98 12.30 -21.81
CA ASN A 188 -13.03 12.75 -22.84
C ASN A 188 -13.01 11.82 -24.07
N PRO A 189 -14.10 11.73 -24.86
CA PRO A 189 -14.18 10.82 -26.00
C PRO A 189 -13.12 11.15 -27.06
N SER A 190 -12.97 12.43 -27.39
CA SER A 190 -12.12 12.92 -28.48
C SER A 190 -10.63 12.58 -28.29
N GLU A 191 -10.11 12.63 -27.06
CA GLU A 191 -8.71 12.27 -26.77
C GLU A 191 -8.39 10.79 -27.03
N TRP A 192 -9.39 9.91 -26.93
CA TRP A 192 -9.26 8.48 -27.19
C TRP A 192 -9.56 8.11 -28.65
N PHE A 193 -10.56 8.75 -29.25
CA PHE A 193 -10.99 8.45 -30.62
C PHE A 193 -9.85 8.58 -31.64
N PHE A 194 -8.99 9.60 -31.55
CA PHE A 194 -7.87 9.77 -32.48
C PHE A 194 -6.76 8.72 -32.33
N LYS A 195 -6.55 8.15 -31.14
CA LYS A 195 -5.54 7.10 -30.92
C LYS A 195 -5.98 5.74 -31.48
N ALA A 196 -7.28 5.44 -31.47
CA ALA A 196 -7.83 4.23 -32.08
C ALA A 196 -7.70 4.28 -33.61
N THR A 197 -7.89 5.44 -34.24
CA THR A 197 -7.79 5.61 -35.69
C THR A 197 -6.35 5.47 -36.20
N GLN A 198 -5.35 5.90 -35.43
CA GLN A 198 -3.94 5.75 -35.83
C GLN A 198 -3.46 4.28 -35.81
N THR A 199 -3.97 3.47 -34.87
CA THR A 199 -3.67 2.02 -34.80
C THR A 199 -4.41 1.18 -35.84
N LEU A 200 -5.47 1.72 -36.46
CA LEU A 200 -6.27 1.01 -37.46
C LEU A 200 -5.77 1.20 -38.91
N SER A 201 -4.77 2.04 -39.17
CA SER A 201 -4.20 2.21 -40.51
C SER A 201 -2.89 1.44 -40.77
N LEU A 202 -2.33 0.78 -39.76
CA LEU A 202 -1.29 -0.23 -39.97
C LEU A 202 -1.96 -1.61 -40.02
N ASN A 203 -2.18 -2.06 -41.26
CA ASN A 203 -2.58 -3.42 -41.58
C ASN A 203 -1.70 -4.45 -40.85
N GLN A 204 -2.23 -4.97 -39.76
CA GLN A 204 -2.20 -6.38 -39.41
C GLN A 204 -3.29 -6.57 -38.35
N VAL A 205 -4.40 -7.18 -38.76
CA VAL A 205 -5.31 -7.83 -37.83
C VAL A 205 -4.43 -8.67 -36.91
N PRO A 206 -4.40 -8.44 -35.58
CA PRO A 206 -3.67 -9.35 -34.72
C PRO A 206 -4.44 -10.67 -34.79
N GLN A 207 -3.91 -11.62 -35.57
CA GLN A 207 -4.28 -13.01 -35.40
C GLN A 207 -4.14 -13.30 -33.91
N LYS A 208 -5.26 -13.68 -33.27
CA LYS A 208 -5.39 -14.04 -31.85
C LYS A 208 -4.02 -14.24 -31.19
N VAL A 209 -3.50 -13.17 -30.58
CA VAL A 209 -2.29 -13.29 -29.79
C VAL A 209 -2.70 -13.95 -28.49
N PHE A 210 -2.63 -15.28 -28.48
CA PHE A 210 -2.63 -16.06 -27.25
C PHE A 210 -1.37 -15.67 -26.49
N LEU A 211 -1.53 -14.91 -25.41
CA LEU A 211 -0.49 -14.78 -24.40
C LEU A 211 -0.40 -16.12 -23.65
N SER A 212 0.34 -17.06 -24.21
CA SER A 212 0.78 -18.26 -23.49
C SER A 212 1.94 -17.87 -22.58
N ILE A 213 1.68 -17.81 -21.28
CA ILE A 213 2.73 -17.66 -20.28
C ILE A 213 3.35 -19.04 -20.08
N THR A 214 4.59 -19.24 -20.54
CA THR A 214 5.37 -20.45 -20.26
C THR A 214 6.34 -20.17 -19.12
N LEU A 215 6.10 -20.79 -17.95
CA LEU A 215 7.04 -20.78 -16.83
C LEU A 215 8.10 -21.85 -17.07
N ARG A 216 9.38 -21.45 -17.05
CA ARG A 216 10.53 -22.36 -17.09
C ARG A 216 11.15 -22.38 -15.68
N CYS A 217 11.10 -23.51 -14.99
CA CYS A 217 11.79 -23.66 -13.70
C CYS A 217 13.30 -23.79 -13.92
N PRO A 218 14.16 -23.16 -13.09
CA PRO A 218 15.57 -23.54 -13.00
C PRO A 218 15.69 -24.86 -12.24
N THR A 219 16.33 -25.85 -12.84
CA THR A 219 16.67 -27.12 -12.19
C THR A 219 17.72 -26.88 -11.11
N PRO A 220 17.56 -27.41 -9.87
CA PRO A 220 18.72 -27.71 -9.05
C PRO A 220 19.47 -28.87 -9.70
N SER A 221 20.79 -28.70 -9.82
CA SER A 221 21.71 -29.73 -10.24
C SER A 221 21.59 -30.98 -9.37
N GLY A 222 21.24 -32.09 -10.02
CA GLY A 222 21.37 -33.45 -9.50
C GLY A 222 20.08 -34.03 -8.89
N VAL A 223 19.41 -34.89 -9.65
CA VAL A 223 18.92 -36.24 -9.27
C VAL A 223 17.94 -36.73 -10.36
N GLN A 224 18.13 -37.97 -10.77
CA GLN A 224 17.51 -38.62 -11.92
C GLN A 224 16.13 -39.25 -11.60
N THR A 225 15.21 -39.14 -12.57
CA THR A 225 14.14 -40.11 -12.95
C THR A 225 12.84 -40.18 -12.10
N PRO A 226 11.80 -40.95 -12.50
CA PRO A 226 10.93 -40.69 -13.66
C PRO A 226 9.42 -40.86 -13.30
N ASN A 227 8.53 -39.98 -13.78
CA ASN A 227 7.21 -40.40 -14.27
C ASN A 227 6.42 -39.21 -14.81
N LYS A 228 5.82 -39.41 -15.99
CA LYS A 228 4.92 -38.45 -16.63
C LYS A 228 3.61 -38.39 -15.86
N SER A 229 3.21 -37.19 -15.44
CA SER A 229 1.80 -36.83 -15.30
C SER A 229 1.59 -35.49 -15.98
N VAL A 230 0.84 -35.56 -17.09
CA VAL A 230 0.39 -34.43 -17.90
C VAL A 230 -0.89 -33.89 -17.25
N LEU A 231 -1.09 -32.55 -17.28
CA LEU A 231 -2.35 -31.75 -17.29
C LEU A 231 -2.41 -30.63 -16.21
N PRO A 232 -3.22 -29.56 -16.39
CA PRO A 232 -3.66 -28.88 -17.61
C PRO A 232 -3.47 -27.33 -17.57
N CYS A 233 -3.54 -26.69 -18.75
CA CYS A 233 -3.57 -25.23 -18.95
C CYS A 233 -4.87 -24.59 -18.41
N ILE A 234 -4.75 -23.46 -17.72
CA ILE A 234 -5.88 -22.58 -17.38
C ILE A 234 -6.10 -21.60 -18.54
N LYS A 235 -7.27 -21.67 -19.19
CA LYS A 235 -7.80 -20.67 -20.13
C LYS A 235 -8.89 -19.86 -19.44
N LEU A 236 -8.84 -18.53 -19.52
CA LEU A 236 -10.01 -17.68 -19.22
C LEU A 236 -10.81 -17.43 -20.49
N ILE A 237 -12.08 -17.84 -20.48
CA ILE A 237 -13.13 -17.47 -21.43
C ILE A 237 -14.31 -16.99 -20.58
N GLU A 238 -14.82 -15.80 -20.86
CA GLU A 238 -16.14 -15.29 -20.42
C GLU A 238 -16.52 -15.53 -18.94
N GLY A 239 -15.86 -14.84 -18.01
CA GLY A 239 -16.53 -14.43 -16.76
C GLY A 239 -16.88 -15.49 -15.71
N LYS A 240 -16.26 -16.68 -15.67
CA LYS A 240 -16.33 -17.60 -14.49
C LYS A 240 -14.95 -18.08 -14.04
N LEU A 241 -14.69 -18.03 -12.72
CA LEU A 241 -13.48 -18.52 -12.05
C LEU A 241 -13.69 -19.92 -11.46
N LEU A 242 -12.80 -20.87 -11.77
CA LEU A 242 -12.60 -22.08 -10.96
C LEU A 242 -11.17 -22.06 -10.39
N ASN A 243 -11.09 -22.32 -9.08
CA ASN A 243 -9.89 -22.28 -8.25
C ASN A 243 -8.82 -23.31 -8.68
N CYS A 244 -7.53 -22.93 -8.61
CA CYS A 244 -6.61 -23.40 -7.56
C CYS A 244 -5.20 -22.78 -7.73
N SER A 245 -4.64 -22.31 -6.61
CA SER A 245 -3.23 -21.91 -6.38
C SER A 245 -2.46 -23.15 -5.84
N PRO A 246 -1.12 -23.18 -5.63
CA PRO A 246 -0.25 -22.03 -5.32
C PRO A 246 1.17 -21.99 -5.93
N SER A 247 1.70 -20.76 -6.03
CA SER A 247 3.09 -20.30 -5.79
C SER A 247 3.56 -19.33 -6.87
N ILE A 248 3.81 -18.07 -6.49
CA ILE A 248 4.27 -16.99 -7.39
C ILE A 248 5.61 -16.44 -6.87
N ILE A 249 6.65 -16.49 -7.70
CA ILE A 249 7.85 -15.65 -7.60
C ILE A 249 7.87 -14.74 -8.84
N LEU A 250 8.00 -13.43 -8.64
CA LEU A 250 8.06 -12.40 -9.68
C LEU A 250 9.53 -12.16 -10.07
N ILE A 251 9.86 -12.25 -11.36
CA ILE A 251 11.10 -11.67 -11.93
C ILE A 251 10.74 -10.83 -13.16
N GLU A 252 11.26 -9.60 -13.17
CA GLU A 252 11.12 -8.52 -14.14
C GLU A 252 12.08 -8.72 -15.33
N ARG A 253 11.65 -8.39 -16.55
CA ARG A 253 12.59 -8.07 -17.66
C ARG A 253 12.09 -6.84 -18.39
N ASP A 254 12.85 -5.76 -18.24
CA ASP A 254 12.76 -4.56 -19.05
C ASP A 254 13.15 -4.89 -20.50
N ALA A 255 12.27 -4.54 -21.44
CA ALA A 255 12.61 -4.46 -22.85
C ALA A 255 12.54 -3.00 -23.28
N GLN A 256 13.70 -2.32 -23.24
CA GLN A 256 13.92 -1.06 -23.93
C GLN A 256 14.03 -1.34 -25.43
N LEU A 257 13.13 -0.74 -26.21
CA LEU A 257 13.19 -0.70 -27.66
C LEU A 257 14.31 0.25 -28.10
N PHE A 258 15.37 -0.29 -28.71
CA PHE A 258 16.28 0.49 -29.57
C PHE A 258 15.91 0.26 -31.04
N PRO A 259 15.94 1.30 -31.92
CA PRO A 259 15.63 1.16 -33.34
C PRO A 259 16.80 0.58 -34.14
N PRO A 260 16.54 -0.03 -35.33
CA PRO A 260 17.57 -0.68 -36.13
C PRO A 260 18.44 0.34 -36.89
N HIS A 261 19.76 0.19 -36.76
CA HIS A 261 20.73 0.82 -37.66
C HIS A 261 20.81 0.04 -38.98
N THR A 262 20.70 0.79 -40.07
CA THR A 262 20.97 0.37 -41.45
C THR A 262 22.47 0.44 -41.71
N LEU A 263 23.06 -0.63 -42.23
CA LEU A 263 24.31 -0.67 -42.99
C LEU A 263 24.01 -1.66 -44.14
N GLY A 264 24.24 -1.32 -45.41
CA GLY A 264 25.54 -0.95 -45.97
C GLY A 264 26.10 -2.19 -46.62
#